data_AF-A0A3N4MDM9-F1
#
_entry.id   AF-A0A3N4MDM9-F1
#
_cell.length_a   1.000
_cell.length_b   1.000
_cell.length_c   1.000
_cell.angle_alpha   90.00
_cell.angle_beta   90.00
_cell.angle_gamma   90.00
#
_symmetry.space_group_name_H-M   'P 1'
#
loop_
_entity.id
_entity.type
_entity.pdbx_description
1 polymer ?
#
loop_
_entity_poly.entity_id
_entity_poly.type
_entity_poly.pdbx_seq_one_letter_code
_entity_poly.pdbx_strand_id
1 'polypeptide(L)'
;MSQRRNFLPGKRKYLFGLILLSFIALVCAAFSMTGGDDFAFARREVLLRRIGHEILLQSGDSTSRVLPVKKIAENEYQIRFEKDLTFQPGSLVNTTRRLLADDPLGSDYIVNVLNYDGSSVAYGYAISKNKKEDIVACIGREQPRARYMINIKFKPSGINTAKTGYLLGSLPLLAFVGFIFLRSAKPRRVLAGDQDTNDTGDTSLFTLGSVLFDAKNRHLIIHGETIDLTGKEARVLHIFALSPNETIERSRLQKEIWEDEGVIVGRSLDMFISKLRKKLEVDPKIKIVVIRGKGYKLEISFQ
;
A
#
# COMPACT_ATOMS: atom_id res chain seq x y z
N MET A 1 -62.73 21.38 -5.02
CA MET A 1 -61.89 21.33 -6.23
C MET A 1 -60.46 21.01 -5.79
N SER A 2 -60.04 19.75 -5.93
CA SER A 2 -58.75 19.23 -5.47
C SER A 2 -58.00 18.67 -6.67
N GLN A 3 -56.79 19.16 -6.95
CA GLN A 3 -55.86 18.51 -7.86
C GLN A 3 -54.49 18.37 -7.19
N ARG A 4 -54.20 17.16 -6.70
CA ARG A 4 -52.83 16.70 -6.46
C ARG A 4 -52.27 16.17 -7.78
N ARG A 5 -51.19 16.78 -8.28
CA ARG A 5 -50.37 16.23 -9.36
C ARG A 5 -49.43 15.17 -8.81
N ASN A 6 -49.59 13.93 -9.26
CA ASN A 6 -48.65 12.83 -9.04
C ASN A 6 -47.43 12.99 -9.97
N PHE A 7 -46.22 13.14 -9.40
CA PHE A 7 -44.97 13.12 -10.17
C PHE A 7 -44.34 11.71 -10.17
N LEU A 8 -44.58 11.01 -11.29
CA LEU A 8 -43.75 10.01 -12.02
C LEU A 8 -42.78 9.07 -11.22
N PRO A 9 -43.08 7.76 -11.11
CA PRO A 9 -42.19 6.73 -10.54
C PRO A 9 -41.22 6.09 -11.56
N GLY A 10 -41.04 6.68 -12.74
CA GLY A 10 -40.27 6.09 -13.86
C GLY A 10 -38.76 6.33 -13.83
N LYS A 11 -38.30 7.47 -13.29
CA LYS A 11 -36.88 7.87 -13.36
C LYS A 11 -35.94 7.08 -12.45
N ARG A 12 -36.48 6.44 -11.40
CA ARG A 12 -35.68 5.72 -10.40
C ARG A 12 -35.11 4.41 -10.95
N LYS A 13 -35.85 3.70 -11.82
CA LYS A 13 -35.43 2.41 -12.40
C LYS A 13 -34.23 2.55 -13.34
N TYR A 14 -34.18 3.62 -14.12
CA TYR A 14 -33.04 3.91 -15.01
C TYR A 14 -31.78 4.29 -14.24
N LEU A 15 -31.93 4.99 -13.10
CA LEU A 15 -30.81 5.35 -12.23
C LEU A 15 -30.10 4.12 -11.65
N PHE A 16 -30.87 3.10 -11.22
CA PHE A 16 -30.32 1.84 -10.73
C PHE A 16 -29.56 1.06 -11.80
N GLY A 17 -30.10 1.00 -13.02
CA GLY A 17 -29.41 0.36 -14.14
C GLY A 17 -28.07 1.02 -14.46
N LEU A 18 -28.00 2.36 -14.35
CA LEU A 18 -26.80 3.14 -14.64
C LEU A 18 -25.72 2.98 -13.56
N ILE A 19 -26.13 2.88 -12.29
CA ILE A 19 -25.22 2.58 -11.17
C ILE A 19 -24.65 1.16 -11.28
N LEU A 20 -25.47 0.17 -11.62
CA LEU A 20 -25.02 -1.21 -11.80
C LEU A 20 -24.04 -1.33 -12.98
N LEU A 21 -24.32 -0.67 -14.10
CA LEU A 21 -23.43 -0.62 -15.26
C LEU A 21 -22.09 0.03 -14.92
N SER A 22 -22.10 1.13 -14.15
CA SER A 22 -20.89 1.81 -13.68
C SER A 22 -20.06 0.93 -12.76
N PHE A 23 -20.70 0.18 -11.84
CA PHE A 23 -20.00 -0.75 -10.95
C PHE A 23 -19.36 -1.91 -11.73
N ILE A 24 -20.08 -2.49 -12.70
CA ILE A 24 -19.55 -3.54 -13.59
C ILE A 24 -18.35 -3.01 -14.37
N ALA A 25 -18.44 -1.81 -14.97
CA ALA A 25 -17.33 -1.21 -15.70
C ALA A 25 -16.09 -1.00 -14.82
N LEU A 26 -16.29 -0.63 -13.55
CA LEU A 26 -15.22 -0.35 -12.60
C LEU A 26 -14.57 -1.63 -12.05
N VAL A 27 -15.35 -2.69 -11.85
CA VAL A 27 -14.85 -4.04 -11.57
C VAL A 27 -14.04 -4.56 -12.76
N CYS A 28 -14.55 -4.43 -13.98
CA CYS A 28 -13.81 -4.80 -15.20
C CYS A 28 -12.49 -4.02 -15.35
N ALA A 29 -12.49 -2.71 -15.04
CA ALA A 29 -11.28 -1.90 -15.05
C ALA A 29 -10.25 -2.38 -14.01
N ALA A 30 -10.70 -2.71 -12.80
CA ALA A 30 -9.82 -3.19 -11.74
C ALA A 30 -9.22 -4.57 -12.05
N PHE A 31 -10.00 -5.51 -12.59
CA PHE A 31 -9.49 -6.80 -13.04
C PHE A 31 -8.51 -6.66 -14.22
N SER A 32 -8.77 -5.73 -15.15
CA SER A 32 -7.86 -5.45 -16.28
C SER A 32 -6.48 -4.95 -15.86
N MET A 33 -6.36 -4.32 -14.67
CA MET A 33 -5.08 -3.80 -14.18
C MET A 33 -4.17 -4.89 -13.59
N THR A 34 -4.72 -6.00 -13.09
CA THR A 34 -3.92 -7.04 -12.42
C THR A 34 -3.21 -7.99 -13.40
N GLY A 35 -3.74 -8.19 -14.60
CA GLY A 35 -3.15 -9.09 -15.60
C GLY A 35 -1.89 -8.54 -16.29
N GLY A 36 -1.69 -7.22 -16.29
CA GLY A 36 -0.55 -6.58 -16.96
C GLY A 36 0.78 -6.78 -16.23
N ASP A 37 0.75 -6.79 -14.90
CA ASP A 37 1.96 -6.77 -14.07
C ASP A 37 2.68 -8.13 -14.07
N ASP A 38 1.94 -9.24 -14.06
CA ASP A 38 2.52 -10.60 -14.09
C ASP A 38 3.17 -10.92 -15.44
N PHE A 39 2.50 -10.59 -16.55
CA PHE A 39 3.08 -10.76 -17.89
C PHE A 39 4.33 -9.88 -18.09
N ALA A 40 4.29 -8.62 -17.62
CA ALA A 40 5.46 -7.73 -17.69
C ALA A 40 6.63 -8.26 -16.86
N PHE A 41 6.36 -8.84 -15.68
CA PHE A 41 7.37 -9.50 -14.86
C PHE A 41 8.00 -10.71 -15.57
N ALA A 42 7.18 -11.61 -16.11
CA ALA A 42 7.66 -12.77 -16.84
C ALA A 42 8.47 -12.38 -18.09
N ARG A 43 8.00 -11.39 -18.85
CA ARG A 43 8.72 -10.83 -20.01
C ARG A 43 10.09 -10.29 -19.61
N ARG A 44 10.18 -9.57 -18.48
CA ARG A 44 11.45 -9.04 -17.96
C ARG A 44 12.42 -10.16 -17.59
N GLU A 45 11.95 -11.22 -16.96
CA GLU A 45 12.79 -12.38 -16.62
C GLU A 45 13.40 -13.02 -17.87
N VAL A 46 12.65 -13.11 -18.97
CA VAL A 46 13.15 -13.59 -20.27
C VAL A 46 14.19 -12.64 -20.86
N LEU A 47 13.98 -11.32 -20.79
CA LEU A 47 14.97 -10.32 -21.24
C LEU A 47 16.28 -10.41 -20.46
N LEU A 48 16.21 -10.58 -19.14
CA LEU A 48 17.37 -10.75 -18.28
C LEU A 48 18.14 -12.04 -18.61
N ARG A 49 17.44 -13.15 -18.87
CA ARG A 49 18.08 -14.37 -19.39
C ARG A 49 18.77 -14.14 -20.72
N ARG A 50 18.13 -13.38 -21.63
CA ARG A 50 18.69 -13.05 -22.94
C ARG A 50 19.96 -12.20 -22.84
N ILE A 51 20.03 -11.27 -21.89
CA ILE A 51 21.26 -10.52 -21.58
C ILE A 51 22.38 -11.50 -21.23
N GLY A 52 22.15 -12.41 -20.27
CA GLY A 52 23.16 -13.40 -19.89
C GLY A 52 23.59 -14.28 -21.07
N HIS A 53 22.64 -14.70 -21.91
CA HIS A 53 22.92 -15.52 -23.08
C HIS A 53 23.82 -14.81 -24.10
N GLU A 54 23.53 -13.55 -24.43
CA GLU A 54 24.37 -12.79 -25.37
C GLU A 54 25.77 -12.54 -24.82
N ILE A 55 25.93 -12.38 -23.51
CA ILE A 55 27.23 -12.23 -22.87
C ILE A 55 28.05 -13.53 -22.97
N LEU A 56 27.42 -14.68 -22.77
CA LEU A 56 28.08 -15.99 -22.98
C LEU A 56 28.54 -16.12 -24.44
N LEU A 57 27.66 -15.81 -25.41
CA LEU A 57 28.02 -15.88 -26.83
C LEU A 57 29.18 -14.95 -27.18
N GLN A 58 29.18 -13.71 -26.66
CA GLN A 58 30.26 -12.75 -26.87
C GLN A 58 31.59 -13.21 -26.23
N SER A 59 31.52 -14.00 -25.17
CA SER A 59 32.70 -14.65 -24.55
C SER A 59 33.18 -15.91 -25.29
N GLY A 60 32.51 -16.30 -26.37
CA GLY A 60 32.79 -17.53 -27.12
C GLY A 60 32.18 -18.80 -26.52
N ASP A 61 31.26 -18.67 -25.56
CA ASP A 61 30.58 -19.80 -24.92
C ASP A 61 29.15 -19.95 -25.45
N SER A 62 28.95 -20.95 -26.31
CA SER A 62 27.64 -21.31 -26.87
C SER A 62 26.95 -22.45 -26.12
N THR A 63 27.56 -23.00 -25.08
CA THR A 63 27.13 -24.26 -24.44
C THR A 63 26.65 -24.07 -23.01
N SER A 64 27.26 -23.16 -22.26
CA SER A 64 26.92 -22.94 -20.87
C SER A 64 25.53 -22.35 -20.72
N ARG A 65 24.85 -22.74 -19.65
CA ARG A 65 23.50 -22.23 -19.36
C ARG A 65 23.57 -20.93 -18.56
N VAL A 66 22.61 -20.06 -18.86
CA VAL A 66 22.17 -19.03 -17.92
C VAL A 66 21.21 -19.73 -16.94
N LEU A 67 21.58 -19.73 -15.66
CA LEU A 67 20.76 -20.32 -14.60
C LEU A 67 19.47 -19.51 -14.39
N PRO A 68 18.44 -20.07 -13.73
CA PRO A 68 17.23 -19.34 -13.43
C PRO A 68 17.52 -17.99 -12.75
N VAL A 69 16.97 -16.91 -13.33
CA VAL A 69 17.12 -15.55 -12.80
C VAL A 69 16.42 -15.50 -11.45
N LYS A 70 17.11 -14.99 -10.43
CA LYS A 70 16.56 -14.84 -9.08
C LYS A 70 16.17 -13.40 -8.83
N LYS A 71 14.95 -13.18 -8.35
CA LYS A 71 14.55 -11.89 -7.78
C LYS A 71 15.05 -11.82 -6.34
N ILE A 72 16.01 -10.93 -6.07
CA ILE A 72 16.62 -10.77 -4.72
C ILE A 72 16.02 -9.60 -3.95
N ALA A 73 15.38 -8.64 -4.63
CA ALA A 73 14.55 -7.59 -4.04
C ALA A 73 13.45 -7.15 -5.02
N GLU A 74 12.55 -6.24 -4.62
CA GLU A 74 11.36 -5.82 -5.38
C GLU A 74 11.64 -5.45 -6.85
N ASN A 75 12.78 -4.82 -7.12
CA ASN A 75 13.24 -4.40 -8.45
C ASN A 75 14.70 -4.80 -8.71
N GLU A 76 15.19 -5.85 -8.05
CA GLU A 76 16.57 -6.29 -8.18
C GLU A 76 16.64 -7.77 -8.53
N TYR A 77 17.35 -8.05 -9.60
CA TYR A 77 17.42 -9.37 -10.21
C TYR A 77 18.85 -9.81 -10.36
N GLN A 78 19.10 -11.10 -10.17
CA GLN A 78 20.41 -11.72 -10.28
C GLN A 78 20.43 -12.75 -11.40
N ILE A 79 21.36 -12.56 -12.34
CA ILE A 79 21.69 -13.49 -13.40
C ILE A 79 22.92 -14.28 -12.95
N ARG A 80 22.86 -15.61 -13.08
CA ARG A 80 23.95 -16.52 -12.72
C ARG A 80 24.28 -17.41 -13.89
N PHE A 81 25.53 -17.83 -13.97
CA PHE A 81 26.03 -18.69 -15.04
C PHE A 81 26.44 -20.05 -14.49
N GLU A 82 26.32 -21.07 -15.35
CA GLU A 82 26.74 -22.43 -15.02
C GLU A 82 28.26 -22.55 -14.83
N LYS A 83 29.03 -21.88 -15.72
CA LYS A 83 30.49 -21.89 -15.75
C LYS A 83 31.07 -20.49 -15.65
N ASP A 84 32.38 -20.45 -15.44
CA ASP A 84 33.19 -19.23 -15.41
C ASP A 84 33.28 -18.61 -16.81
N LEU A 85 33.16 -17.28 -16.86
CA LEU A 85 33.14 -16.50 -18.09
C LEU A 85 34.14 -15.33 -18.05
N THR A 86 34.56 -14.90 -19.23
CA THR A 86 35.15 -13.57 -19.48
C THR A 86 34.06 -12.69 -20.08
N PHE A 87 34.18 -11.37 -19.94
CA PHE A 87 33.29 -10.45 -20.64
C PHE A 87 33.95 -9.10 -20.88
N GLN A 88 33.44 -8.39 -21.89
CA GLN A 88 33.81 -7.00 -22.16
C GLN A 88 32.72 -6.07 -21.59
N PRO A 89 33.06 -5.10 -20.73
CA PRO A 89 32.13 -4.10 -20.20
C PRO A 89 31.31 -3.38 -21.28
N GLY A 90 31.95 -3.03 -22.40
CA GLY A 90 31.25 -2.37 -23.52
C GLY A 90 30.13 -3.22 -24.10
N SER A 91 30.36 -4.53 -24.24
CA SER A 91 29.37 -5.47 -24.76
C SER A 91 28.21 -5.66 -23.77
N LEU A 92 28.49 -5.73 -22.47
CA LEU A 92 27.47 -5.77 -21.42
C LEU A 92 26.57 -4.52 -21.43
N VAL A 93 27.17 -3.34 -21.48
CA VAL A 93 26.44 -2.07 -21.54
C VAL A 93 25.57 -1.98 -22.79
N ASN A 94 26.11 -2.36 -23.97
CA ASN A 94 25.37 -2.30 -25.22
C ASN A 94 24.21 -3.31 -25.26
N THR A 95 24.46 -4.55 -24.83
CA THR A 95 23.45 -5.61 -24.76
C THR A 95 22.31 -5.23 -23.81
N THR A 96 22.62 -4.74 -22.61
CA THR A 96 21.59 -4.32 -21.65
C THR A 96 20.78 -3.12 -22.13
N ARG A 97 21.42 -2.07 -22.65
CA ARG A 97 20.71 -0.91 -23.23
C ARG A 97 19.77 -1.31 -24.35
N ARG A 98 20.23 -2.17 -25.26
CA ARG A 98 19.42 -2.64 -26.39
C ARG A 98 18.24 -3.49 -25.95
N LEU A 99 18.45 -4.44 -25.04
CA LEU A 99 17.40 -5.38 -24.62
C LEU A 99 16.39 -4.77 -23.65
N LEU A 100 16.79 -3.76 -22.88
CA LEU A 100 15.92 -3.10 -21.89
C LEU A 100 15.25 -1.82 -22.44
N ALA A 101 15.55 -1.40 -23.67
CA ALA A 101 15.01 -0.16 -24.26
C ALA A 101 13.47 -0.08 -24.20
N ASP A 102 12.79 -1.21 -24.39
CA ASP A 102 11.33 -1.31 -24.41
C ASP A 102 10.74 -1.84 -23.08
N ASP A 103 11.55 -1.98 -22.03
CA ASP A 103 11.05 -2.35 -20.70
C ASP A 103 10.56 -1.10 -19.95
N PRO A 104 9.38 -1.12 -19.31
CA PRO A 104 8.85 0.03 -18.57
C PRO A 104 9.76 0.56 -17.45
N LEU A 105 10.64 -0.27 -16.90
CA LEU A 105 11.64 0.09 -15.90
C LEU A 105 13.05 0.24 -16.50
N GLY A 106 13.23 -0.05 -17.79
CA GLY A 106 14.53 -0.05 -18.48
C GLY A 106 15.11 1.33 -18.76
N SER A 107 14.46 2.40 -18.31
CA SER A 107 14.96 3.78 -18.45
C SER A 107 15.99 4.17 -17.39
N ASP A 108 15.92 3.57 -16.19
CA ASP A 108 16.81 3.89 -15.07
C ASP A 108 17.20 2.61 -14.35
N TYR A 109 18.46 2.18 -14.47
CA TYR A 109 18.94 0.95 -13.85
C TYR A 109 20.44 0.98 -13.54
N ILE A 110 20.83 0.18 -12.56
CA ILE A 110 22.22 -0.06 -12.16
C ILE A 110 22.53 -1.52 -12.41
N VAL A 111 23.70 -1.80 -12.98
CA VAL A 111 24.23 -3.14 -13.17
C VAL A 111 25.50 -3.30 -12.37
N ASN A 112 25.54 -4.34 -11.54
CA ASN A 112 26.71 -4.74 -10.77
C ASN A 112 27.09 -6.16 -11.13
N VAL A 113 28.32 -6.35 -11.61
CA VAL A 113 28.93 -7.65 -11.77
C VAL A 113 29.71 -7.98 -10.50
N LEU A 114 29.29 -9.02 -9.80
CA LEU A 114 29.84 -9.47 -8.53
C LEU A 114 30.75 -10.66 -8.75
N ASN A 115 31.79 -10.76 -7.94
CA ASN A 115 32.52 -12.02 -7.76
C ASN A 115 31.61 -13.08 -7.11
N TYR A 116 31.97 -14.36 -7.25
CA TYR A 116 31.14 -15.48 -6.76
C TYR A 116 30.83 -15.44 -5.26
N ASP A 117 31.74 -14.88 -4.47
CA ASP A 117 31.57 -14.71 -3.03
C ASP A 117 30.50 -13.65 -2.68
N GLY A 118 30.06 -12.86 -3.66
CA GLY A 118 29.09 -11.78 -3.51
C GLY A 118 29.59 -10.59 -2.68
N SER A 119 30.85 -10.60 -2.25
CA SER A 119 31.41 -9.62 -1.31
C SER A 119 31.93 -8.37 -2.02
N SER A 120 32.33 -8.52 -3.28
CA SER A 120 33.04 -7.51 -4.05
C SER A 120 32.45 -7.33 -5.45
N VAL A 121 32.36 -6.07 -5.87
CA VAL A 121 31.91 -5.67 -7.20
C VAL A 121 33.14 -5.68 -8.13
N ALA A 122 33.15 -6.59 -9.09
CA ALA A 122 34.18 -6.68 -10.13
C ALA A 122 34.02 -5.56 -11.18
N TYR A 123 32.77 -5.22 -11.51
CA TYR A 123 32.46 -4.16 -12.45
C TYR A 123 31.05 -3.61 -12.18
N GLY A 124 30.80 -2.33 -12.46
CA GLY A 124 29.46 -1.78 -12.39
C GLY A 124 29.28 -0.52 -13.22
N TYR A 125 28.03 -0.23 -13.57
CA TYR A 125 27.63 0.98 -14.29
C TYR A 125 26.18 1.34 -14.00
N ALA A 126 25.83 2.60 -14.26
CA ALA A 126 24.47 3.12 -14.09
C ALA A 126 23.99 3.76 -15.40
N ILE A 127 22.77 3.46 -15.78
CA ILE A 127 22.06 4.07 -16.92
C ILE A 127 20.87 4.84 -16.36
N SER A 128 20.72 6.08 -16.81
CA SER A 128 19.63 6.97 -16.43
C SER A 128 18.83 7.38 -17.67
N LYS A 129 17.57 7.77 -17.45
CA LYS A 129 16.77 8.39 -18.50
C LYS A 129 17.43 9.67 -19.02
N ASN A 130 18.15 10.36 -18.14
CA ASN A 130 19.01 11.48 -18.51
C ASN A 130 20.41 10.95 -18.85
N LYS A 131 20.74 10.86 -20.14
CA LYS A 131 22.05 10.36 -20.62
C LYS A 131 23.26 11.05 -20.00
N LYS A 132 23.13 12.28 -19.50
CA LYS A 132 24.23 13.00 -18.82
C LYS A 132 24.56 12.42 -17.43
N GLU A 133 23.64 11.65 -16.86
CA GLU A 133 23.79 10.96 -15.57
C GLU A 133 24.27 9.51 -15.74
N ASP A 134 24.49 9.05 -16.98
CA ASP A 134 25.04 7.72 -17.23
C ASP A 134 26.47 7.64 -16.66
N ILE A 135 26.72 6.63 -15.84
CA ILE A 135 28.04 6.34 -15.29
C ILE A 135 28.50 5.03 -15.90
N VAL A 136 29.34 5.11 -16.94
CA VAL A 136 29.93 3.94 -17.60
C VAL A 136 31.45 4.11 -17.64
N ALA A 137 32.16 3.21 -16.96
CA ALA A 137 33.61 3.18 -16.91
C ALA A 137 34.18 1.92 -17.57
N CYS A 138 35.50 1.89 -17.78
CA CYS A 138 36.28 0.72 -18.19
C CYS A 138 35.88 0.10 -19.56
N ILE A 139 35.28 0.87 -20.46
CA ILE A 139 35.00 0.45 -21.83
C ILE A 139 36.33 0.09 -22.53
N GLY A 140 36.35 -1.03 -23.26
CA GLY A 140 37.52 -1.52 -23.99
C GLY A 140 38.47 -2.40 -23.18
N ARG A 141 38.19 -2.66 -21.89
CA ARG A 141 38.93 -3.65 -21.10
C ARG A 141 38.25 -5.01 -21.17
N GLU A 142 39.02 -6.08 -21.10
CA GLU A 142 38.47 -7.43 -20.94
C GLU A 142 38.60 -7.85 -19.48
N GLN A 143 37.53 -8.40 -18.91
CA GLN A 143 37.53 -8.91 -17.54
C GLN A 143 38.12 -10.32 -17.50
N PRO A 144 38.95 -10.67 -16.51
CA PRO A 144 39.56 -11.99 -16.45
C PRO A 144 38.50 -13.06 -16.30
N ARG A 145 38.79 -14.28 -16.79
CA ARG A 145 37.87 -15.41 -16.67
C ARG A 145 37.69 -15.79 -15.20
N ALA A 146 36.48 -15.66 -14.70
CA ALA A 146 36.13 -16.05 -13.34
C ALA A 146 34.63 -16.34 -13.23
N ARG A 147 34.23 -16.78 -12.03
CA ARG A 147 32.84 -17.01 -11.70
C ARG A 147 32.16 -15.71 -11.29
N TYR A 148 31.38 -15.13 -12.20
CA TYR A 148 30.65 -13.89 -11.98
C TYR A 148 29.15 -14.09 -11.79
N MET A 149 28.52 -13.12 -11.15
CA MET A 149 27.07 -12.94 -11.09
C MET A 149 26.73 -11.52 -11.52
N ILE A 150 25.60 -11.31 -12.20
CA ILE A 150 25.19 -9.98 -12.64
C ILE A 150 23.90 -9.61 -11.90
N ASN A 151 23.97 -8.59 -11.06
CA ASN A 151 22.80 -7.98 -10.44
C ASN A 151 22.36 -6.78 -11.28
N ILE A 152 21.06 -6.71 -11.60
CA ILE A 152 20.44 -5.57 -12.28
C ILE A 152 19.35 -5.03 -11.36
N LYS A 153 19.52 -3.78 -10.95
CA LYS A 153 18.59 -3.05 -10.10
C LYS A 153 17.90 -1.96 -10.88
N PHE A 154 16.58 -2.03 -10.97
CA PHE A 154 15.77 -1.04 -11.64
C PHE A 154 15.27 0.02 -10.66
N LYS A 155 15.22 1.27 -11.11
CA LYS A 155 14.54 2.33 -10.37
C LYS A 155 13.03 2.09 -10.46
N PRO A 156 12.30 2.10 -9.33
CA PRO A 156 10.84 1.97 -9.39
C PRO A 156 10.26 3.16 -10.14
N SER A 157 9.61 2.91 -11.27
CA SER A 157 8.76 3.91 -11.91
C SER A 157 7.58 4.16 -10.97
N GLY A 158 7.40 5.41 -10.55
CA GLY A 158 6.38 5.83 -9.58
C GLY A 158 4.95 5.67 -10.10
N ILE A 159 4.49 4.44 -10.30
CA ILE A 159 3.08 4.10 -10.17
C ILE A 159 3.00 3.43 -8.81
N ASN A 160 2.54 4.20 -7.84
CA ASN A 160 2.26 3.71 -6.50
C ASN A 160 1.39 2.45 -6.59
N THR A 161 1.96 1.26 -6.38
CA THR A 161 1.20 0.03 -6.08
C THR A 161 0.28 0.28 -4.87
N ALA A 162 0.62 1.24 -4.02
CA ALA A 162 -0.26 1.78 -2.98
C ALA A 162 -1.51 2.50 -3.52
N LYS A 163 -1.49 3.21 -4.66
CA LYS A 163 -2.71 3.87 -5.20
C LYS A 163 -3.72 2.89 -5.79
N THR A 164 -3.28 1.74 -6.30
CA THR A 164 -4.18 0.74 -6.90
C THR A 164 -4.99 -0.01 -5.84
N GLY A 165 -4.40 -0.29 -4.67
CA GLY A 165 -5.12 -0.85 -3.53
C GLY A 165 -6.21 0.08 -2.97
N TYR A 166 -5.96 1.39 -2.93
CA TYR A 166 -6.96 2.39 -2.50
C TYR A 166 -8.10 2.55 -3.51
N LEU A 167 -7.86 2.37 -4.81
CA LEU A 167 -8.91 2.40 -5.82
C LEU A 167 -9.83 1.18 -5.73
N LEU A 168 -9.31 -0.03 -5.52
CA LEU A 168 -10.14 -1.22 -5.27
C LEU A 168 -10.85 -1.20 -3.92
N GLY A 169 -10.24 -0.63 -2.88
CA GLY A 169 -10.82 -0.52 -1.53
C GLY A 169 -11.87 0.58 -1.35
N SER A 170 -11.95 1.57 -2.25
CA SER A 170 -12.94 2.66 -2.19
C SER A 170 -14.23 2.36 -2.95
N LEU A 171 -14.21 1.40 -3.88
CA LEU A 171 -15.39 0.93 -4.60
C LEU A 171 -16.50 0.34 -3.71
N PRO A 172 -16.20 -0.56 -2.76
CA PRO A 172 -17.20 -1.08 -1.84
C PRO A 172 -17.77 0.03 -0.96
N LEU A 173 -16.94 1.02 -0.62
CA LEU A 173 -17.30 2.16 0.23
C LEU A 173 -18.29 3.10 -0.47
N LEU A 174 -18.09 3.37 -1.77
CA LEU A 174 -19.04 4.13 -2.60
C LEU A 174 -20.35 3.37 -2.85
N ALA A 175 -20.30 2.05 -3.03
CA ALA A 175 -21.49 1.21 -3.13
C ALA A 175 -22.27 1.17 -1.79
N PHE A 176 -21.57 1.17 -0.65
CA PHE A 176 -22.18 1.21 0.69
C PHE A 176 -22.80 2.58 0.99
N VAL A 177 -22.14 3.68 0.63
CA VAL A 177 -22.69 5.05 0.77
C VAL A 177 -23.92 5.23 -0.14
N GLY A 178 -23.88 4.71 -1.37
CA GLY A 178 -25.04 4.66 -2.26
C GLY A 178 -26.20 3.83 -1.69
N PHE A 179 -25.92 2.68 -1.06
CA PHE A 179 -26.94 1.83 -0.43
C PHE A 179 -27.57 2.47 0.83
N ILE A 180 -26.78 3.21 1.64
CA ILE A 180 -27.28 3.97 2.79
C ILE A 180 -28.18 5.13 2.35
N PHE A 181 -27.79 5.88 1.31
CA PHE A 181 -28.64 6.96 0.77
C PHE A 181 -29.94 6.44 0.13
N LEU A 182 -29.96 5.21 -0.37
CA LEU A 182 -31.16 4.61 -0.95
C LEU A 182 -32.09 3.93 0.06
N ARG A 183 -31.65 3.63 1.29
CA ARG A 183 -32.53 3.15 2.36
C ARG A 183 -33.25 4.27 3.12
N SER A 184 -32.83 5.54 2.98
CA SER A 184 -33.48 6.65 3.67
C SER A 184 -34.60 7.31 2.85
N ALA A 185 -35.63 6.52 2.53
CA ALA A 185 -36.95 7.05 2.15
C ALA A 185 -38.00 5.94 2.27
N LYS A 186 -38.22 5.42 3.48
CA LYS A 186 -39.51 4.82 3.83
C LYS A 186 -40.15 5.70 4.90
N PRO A 187 -41.31 6.32 4.62
CA PRO A 187 -42.01 7.10 5.62
C PRO A 187 -42.68 6.15 6.61
N ARG A 188 -43.17 6.74 7.72
CA ARG A 188 -44.27 6.26 8.61
C ARG A 188 -43.74 5.52 9.86
N ARG A 189 -44.23 5.73 11.08
CA ARG A 189 -45.39 6.46 11.64
C ARG A 189 -45.11 6.62 13.14
N VAL A 190 -45.65 7.68 13.75
CA VAL A 190 -45.81 7.78 15.21
C VAL A 190 -46.76 6.66 15.67
N LEU A 191 -46.37 5.92 16.72
CA LEU A 191 -47.13 5.61 17.95
C LEU A 191 -46.60 4.36 18.68
N ALA A 192 -46.22 4.58 19.95
CA ALA A 192 -46.38 3.76 21.16
C ALA A 192 -45.97 2.27 21.22
N GLY A 193 -45.24 1.93 22.29
CA GLY A 193 -45.45 0.67 23.05
C GLY A 193 -44.27 -0.31 23.12
N ASP A 194 -43.56 -0.23 24.25
CA ASP A 194 -43.11 -1.31 25.16
C ASP A 194 -42.32 -2.55 24.69
N GLN A 195 -41.15 -2.69 25.33
CA GLN A 195 -40.39 -3.86 25.82
C GLN A 195 -40.01 -5.06 24.92
N ASP A 196 -38.83 -5.57 25.28
CA ASP A 196 -38.30 -6.93 25.16
C ASP A 196 -37.40 -7.36 23.98
N THR A 197 -36.10 -7.15 24.24
CA THR A 197 -35.01 -8.15 24.32
C THR A 197 -34.42 -8.82 23.08
N ASN A 198 -33.09 -8.65 23.03
CA ASN A 198 -32.03 -9.58 22.63
C ASN A 198 -31.82 -9.86 21.14
N ASP A 199 -30.80 -9.21 20.58
CA ASP A 199 -29.81 -9.94 19.79
C ASP A 199 -28.40 -9.39 20.05
N THR A 200 -27.45 -10.31 20.15
CA THR A 200 -26.13 -10.15 20.79
C THR A 200 -25.05 -9.90 19.74
N GLY A 201 -24.14 -8.95 20.02
CA GLY A 201 -22.74 -9.05 19.59
C GLY A 201 -22.27 -8.14 18.47
N ASP A 202 -21.75 -6.96 18.84
CA ASP A 202 -20.41 -6.54 18.37
C ASP A 202 -19.86 -5.46 19.33
N THR A 203 -18.88 -5.83 20.17
CA THR A 203 -18.20 -4.97 21.17
C THR A 203 -17.32 -3.92 20.47
N SER A 204 -17.95 -3.02 19.72
CA SER A 204 -17.26 -2.02 18.92
C SER A 204 -17.69 -0.59 19.24
N LEU A 205 -18.70 -0.41 20.10
CA LEU A 205 -19.14 0.90 20.58
C LEU A 205 -18.70 1.12 22.02
N PHE A 206 -17.94 2.20 22.24
CA PHE A 206 -17.44 2.62 23.56
C PHE A 206 -18.04 3.97 23.91
N THR A 207 -18.63 4.08 25.10
CA THR A 207 -19.11 5.36 25.62
C THR A 207 -18.01 6.03 26.42
N LEU A 208 -17.48 7.15 25.92
CA LEU A 208 -16.46 7.96 26.56
C LEU A 208 -17.11 9.29 26.94
N GLY A 209 -17.58 9.43 28.20
CA GLY A 209 -18.34 10.63 28.58
C GLY A 209 -19.57 10.84 27.70
N SER A 210 -19.70 12.00 27.07
CA SER A 210 -20.75 12.31 26.07
C SER A 210 -20.42 11.92 24.63
N VAL A 211 -19.24 11.34 24.40
CA VAL A 211 -18.75 10.91 23.08
C VAL A 211 -18.96 9.41 22.92
N LEU A 212 -19.61 9.00 21.83
CA LEU A 212 -19.71 7.59 21.45
C LEU A 212 -18.61 7.28 20.42
N PHE A 213 -17.71 6.36 20.75
CA PHE A 213 -16.66 5.90 19.86
C PHE A 213 -17.03 4.58 19.21
N ASP A 214 -17.14 4.58 17.89
CA ASP A 214 -17.30 3.38 17.07
C ASP A 214 -15.93 2.93 16.54
N ALA A 215 -15.39 1.89 17.17
CA ALA A 215 -14.11 1.30 16.82
C ALA A 215 -14.14 0.60 15.45
N LYS A 216 -15.29 0.04 15.05
CA LYS A 216 -15.43 -0.72 13.80
C LYS A 216 -15.48 0.23 12.60
N ASN A 217 -16.28 1.28 12.71
CA ASN A 217 -16.45 2.27 11.67
C ASN A 217 -15.45 3.44 11.79
N ARG A 218 -14.63 3.46 12.85
CA ARG A 218 -13.55 4.43 13.11
C ARG A 218 -14.05 5.88 13.15
N HIS A 219 -15.11 6.14 13.87
CA HIS A 219 -15.63 7.50 14.03
C HIS A 219 -16.10 7.77 15.46
N LEU A 220 -16.14 9.05 15.80
CA LEU A 220 -16.75 9.57 17.02
C LEU A 220 -18.11 10.15 16.68
N ILE A 221 -19.11 9.90 17.51
CA ILE A 221 -20.41 10.53 17.43
C ILE A 221 -20.51 11.49 18.61
N ILE A 222 -20.63 12.78 18.31
CA ILE A 222 -20.72 13.86 19.29
C ILE A 222 -21.91 14.74 18.90
N HIS A 223 -22.92 14.87 19.78
CA HIS A 223 -24.14 15.64 19.51
C HIS A 223 -24.85 15.33 18.18
N GLY A 224 -24.75 14.10 17.67
CA GLY A 224 -25.35 13.67 16.40
C GLY A 224 -24.47 13.95 15.17
N GLU A 225 -23.30 14.56 15.34
CA GLU A 225 -22.30 14.72 14.28
C GLU A 225 -21.25 13.61 14.34
N THR A 226 -20.79 13.17 13.16
CA THR A 226 -19.80 12.09 13.01
C THR A 226 -18.43 12.65 12.64
N ILE A 227 -17.40 12.32 13.43
CA ILE A 227 -16.02 12.73 13.21
C ILE A 227 -15.16 11.51 12.88
N ASP A 228 -14.62 11.45 11.67
CA ASP A 228 -13.77 10.34 11.23
C ASP A 228 -12.40 10.31 11.91
N LEU A 229 -11.92 9.11 12.24
CA LEU A 229 -10.59 8.84 12.75
C LEU A 229 -9.74 8.13 11.69
N THR A 230 -8.46 8.49 11.61
CA THR A 230 -7.50 7.68 10.84
C THR A 230 -7.30 6.32 11.50
N GLY A 231 -6.82 5.31 10.76
CA GLY A 231 -6.60 3.97 11.32
C GLY A 231 -5.72 3.96 12.57
N LYS A 232 -4.65 4.78 12.59
CA LYS A 232 -3.75 4.91 13.75
C LYS A 232 -4.41 5.65 14.93
N GLU A 233 -5.22 6.68 14.66
CA GLU A 233 -5.99 7.38 15.71
C GLU A 233 -7.04 6.44 16.36
N ALA A 234 -7.77 5.67 15.54
CA ALA A 234 -8.77 4.73 16.03
C ALA A 234 -8.14 3.60 16.86
N ARG A 235 -6.99 3.05 16.44
CA ARG A 235 -6.25 2.06 17.24
C ARG A 235 -5.82 2.60 18.59
N VAL A 236 -5.22 3.78 18.63
CA VAL A 236 -4.80 4.42 19.89
C VAL A 236 -5.99 4.65 20.80
N LEU A 237 -7.09 5.19 20.27
CA LEU A 237 -8.28 5.43 21.06
C LEU A 237 -8.95 4.15 21.55
N HIS A 238 -8.92 3.08 20.75
CA HIS A 238 -9.43 1.77 21.14
C HIS A 238 -8.67 1.17 22.32
N ILE A 239 -7.34 1.27 22.32
CA ILE A 239 -6.52 0.84 23.47
C ILE A 239 -6.91 1.62 24.73
N PHE A 240 -7.12 2.92 24.63
CA PHE A 240 -7.58 3.72 25.77
C PHE A 240 -9.02 3.41 26.19
N ALA A 241 -9.91 3.10 25.24
CA ALA A 241 -11.31 2.81 25.51
C ALA A 241 -11.52 1.42 26.15
N LEU A 242 -10.62 0.47 25.88
CA LEU A 242 -10.58 -0.83 26.55
C LEU A 242 -10.10 -0.74 28.00
N SER A 243 -9.29 0.28 28.31
CA SER A 243 -8.67 0.50 29.62
C SER A 243 -8.86 1.96 30.08
N PRO A 244 -10.11 2.44 30.26
CA PRO A 244 -10.36 3.81 30.66
C PRO A 244 -9.82 4.04 32.07
N ASN A 245 -9.26 5.23 32.30
CA ASN A 245 -8.63 5.60 33.57
C ASN A 245 -7.40 4.76 33.97
N GLU A 246 -6.82 3.98 33.06
CA GLU A 246 -5.55 3.26 33.30
C GLU A 246 -4.37 3.94 32.58
N THR A 247 -3.16 3.78 33.14
CA THR A 247 -1.94 4.27 32.50
C THR A 247 -1.44 3.24 31.49
N ILE A 248 -1.38 3.64 30.22
CA ILE A 248 -0.82 2.82 29.14
C ILE A 248 0.61 3.28 28.85
N GLU A 249 1.53 2.33 28.85
CA GLU A 249 2.95 2.60 28.58
C GLU A 249 3.18 3.13 27.16
N ARG A 250 4.14 4.06 27.04
CA ARG A 250 4.52 4.64 25.74
C ARG A 250 5.02 3.58 24.76
N SER A 251 5.81 2.62 25.25
CA SER A 251 6.34 1.48 24.49
C SER A 251 5.23 0.59 23.93
N ARG A 252 4.21 0.27 24.75
CA ARG A 252 3.03 -0.51 24.34
C ARG A 252 2.23 0.19 23.24
N LEU A 253 1.95 1.50 23.42
CA LEU A 253 1.25 2.29 22.40
C LEU A 253 2.05 2.35 21.10
N GLN A 254 3.38 2.50 21.17
CA GLN A 254 4.21 2.50 19.98
C GLN A 254 4.17 1.13 19.28
N LYS A 255 4.36 0.05 20.02
CA LYS A 255 4.32 -1.29 19.46
C LYS A 255 3.02 -1.53 18.67
N GLU A 256 1.87 -1.28 19.27
CA GLU A 256 0.55 -1.56 18.66
C GLU A 256 0.22 -0.72 17.42
N ILE A 257 0.82 0.48 17.30
CA ILE A 257 0.62 1.38 16.16
C ILE A 257 1.50 0.99 14.96
N TRP A 258 2.65 0.36 15.22
CA TRP A 258 3.70 0.12 14.22
C TRP A 258 4.03 -1.37 13.96
N GLU A 259 3.44 -2.33 14.68
CA GLU A 259 3.74 -3.77 14.55
C GLU A 259 3.38 -4.38 13.17
N ASP A 260 2.44 -3.78 12.43
CA ASP A 260 2.00 -4.25 11.10
C ASP A 260 2.81 -3.68 9.92
N GLU A 261 3.68 -2.70 10.17
CA GLU A 261 4.50 -2.04 9.15
C GLU A 261 5.96 -2.27 9.54
N GLY A 262 6.60 -3.31 8.98
CA GLY A 262 7.99 -3.74 9.25
C GLY A 262 9.12 -2.72 8.97
N VAL A 263 8.79 -1.43 9.00
CA VAL A 263 9.69 -0.28 8.90
C VAL A 263 9.20 0.76 9.93
N ILE A 264 10.04 1.07 10.92
CA ILE A 264 9.76 2.13 11.91
C ILE A 264 9.91 3.49 11.21
N VAL A 265 8.86 3.95 10.52
CA VAL A 265 8.83 5.28 9.90
C VAL A 265 8.34 6.32 10.90
N GLY A 266 9.30 6.91 11.62
CA GLY A 266 9.47 8.34 11.96
C GLY A 266 8.32 9.30 12.31
N ARG A 267 7.05 8.91 12.48
CA ARG A 267 6.00 9.82 13.00
C ARG A 267 5.84 9.60 14.50
N SER A 268 5.91 10.66 15.29
CA SER A 268 5.84 10.54 16.76
C SER A 268 4.43 10.17 17.24
N LEU A 269 4.34 9.25 18.21
CA LEU A 269 3.11 8.96 18.99
C LEU A 269 2.44 10.25 19.47
N ASP A 270 3.24 11.25 19.86
CA ASP A 270 2.79 12.56 20.34
C ASP A 270 1.89 13.29 19.34
N MET A 271 2.14 13.15 18.03
CA MET A 271 1.29 13.74 16.99
C MET A 271 -0.12 13.15 17.03
N PHE A 272 -0.26 11.83 17.19
CA PHE A 272 -1.57 11.17 17.26
C PHE A 272 -2.30 11.53 18.55
N ILE A 273 -1.59 11.59 19.68
CA ILE A 273 -2.15 12.05 20.95
C ILE A 273 -2.65 13.50 20.84
N SER A 274 -1.90 14.39 20.17
CA SER A 274 -2.30 15.78 19.94
C SER A 274 -3.58 15.88 19.11
N LYS A 275 -3.69 15.10 18.03
CA LYS A 275 -4.90 15.06 17.19
C LYS A 275 -6.11 14.51 17.94
N LEU A 276 -5.94 13.45 18.72
CA LEU A 276 -7.02 12.88 19.53
C LEU A 276 -7.50 13.86 20.59
N ARG A 277 -6.59 14.58 21.26
CA ARG A 277 -6.97 15.64 22.21
C ARG A 277 -7.86 16.69 21.56
N LYS A 278 -7.48 17.20 20.39
CA LYS A 278 -8.27 18.22 19.68
C LYS A 278 -9.68 17.71 19.31
N LYS A 279 -9.82 16.42 18.97
CA LYS A 279 -11.12 15.81 18.65
C LYS A 279 -11.98 15.53 19.88
N LEU A 280 -11.36 15.24 21.02
CA LEU A 280 -12.04 14.94 22.29
C LEU A 280 -12.26 16.18 23.17
N GLU A 281 -11.67 17.33 22.83
CA GLU A 281 -11.78 18.60 23.55
C GLU A 281 -13.23 19.11 23.66
N VAL A 282 -14.13 18.59 22.83
CA VAL A 282 -15.56 18.90 22.86
C VAL A 282 -16.23 18.53 24.18
N ASP A 283 -15.73 17.49 24.87
CA ASP A 283 -16.21 17.12 26.20
C ASP A 283 -15.11 17.38 27.26
N PRO A 284 -15.31 18.35 28.18
CA PRO A 284 -14.32 18.65 29.22
C PRO A 284 -14.11 17.51 30.22
N LYS A 285 -14.99 16.49 30.24
CA LYS A 285 -14.89 15.30 31.09
C LYS A 285 -13.95 14.23 30.53
N ILE A 286 -13.44 14.41 29.30
CA ILE A 286 -12.55 13.48 28.61
C ILE A 286 -11.20 14.13 28.38
N LYS A 287 -10.14 13.57 28.96
CA LYS A 287 -8.78 14.11 28.79
C LYS A 287 -7.76 13.01 28.61
N ILE A 288 -6.89 13.15 27.61
CA ILE A 288 -5.69 12.32 27.50
C ILE A 288 -4.56 13.04 28.23
N VAL A 289 -4.12 12.53 29.38
CA VAL A 289 -3.07 13.13 30.21
C VAL A 289 -1.73 12.40 30.04
N VAL A 290 -0.63 13.12 30.23
CA VAL A 290 0.72 12.54 30.21
C VAL A 290 1.10 12.15 31.64
N ILE A 291 1.47 10.89 31.84
CA ILE A 291 2.04 10.39 33.10
C ILE A 291 3.56 10.33 32.92
N ARG A 292 4.27 11.30 33.51
CA ARG A 292 5.73 11.46 33.35
C ARG A 292 6.46 10.15 33.66
N GLY A 293 7.35 9.75 32.75
CA GLY A 293 8.16 8.53 32.88
C GLY A 293 7.42 7.20 32.64
N LYS A 294 6.10 7.21 32.38
CA LYS A 294 5.31 5.98 32.16
C LYS A 294 4.61 5.97 30.80
N GLY A 295 3.82 7.00 30.49
CA GLY A 295 3.04 7.01 29.24
C GLY A 295 1.84 7.95 29.29
N TYR A 296 0.68 7.46 28.88
CA TYR A 296 -0.54 8.26 28.76
C TYR A 296 -1.71 7.57 29.45
N LYS A 297 -2.70 8.36 29.84
CA LYS A 297 -3.95 7.89 30.45
C LYS A 297 -5.11 8.64 29.82
N LEU A 298 -6.18 7.93 29.46
CA LEU A 298 -7.47 8.54 29.12
C LEU A 298 -8.28 8.66 30.40
N GLU A 299 -8.50 9.88 30.86
CA GLU A 299 -9.34 10.18 32.00
C GLU A 299 -10.77 10.45 31.53
N ILE A 300 -11.72 9.70 32.12
CA ILE A 300 -13.15 9.83 31.86
C ILE A 300 -13.83 9.98 33.21
N SER A 301 -14.47 11.13 33.41
CA SER A 301 -15.29 11.38 34.60
C SER A 301 -16.73 10.93 34.33
N PHE A 302 -17.11 9.78 34.88
CA PHE A 302 -18.51 9.34 34.93
C PHE A 302 -19.21 10.08 36.06
N GLN A 303 -20.35 10.68 35.80
CA GLN A 303 -21.18 11.36 36.80
C GLN A 303 -22.55 10.69 36.81
#